data_AF-A0A412RQT5-F1
#
_entry.id   AF-A0A412RQT5-F1
#
_cell.length_a   1.000
_cell.length_b   1.000
_cell.length_c   1.000
_cell.angle_alpha   90.00
_cell.angle_beta   90.00
_cell.angle_gamma   90.00
#
_symmetry.space_group_name_H-M   'P 1'
#
loop_
_entity.id
_entity.type
_entity.pdbx_description
1 polymer ?
#
loop_
_entity_poly.entity_id
_entity_poly.type
_entity_poly.pdbx_seq_one_letter_code
_entity_poly.pdbx_strand_id
1 'polypeptide(L)'
;MSCPADLEPYSKAYMLEQKEADSNMWAWWGTYGLSATLTAIDRALNGNKARAKYIEKSLSEQYSKDNEPKYKESNEEIAVYEMKQRINALRQSGLPESPD
;
A
#
# COMPACT_ATOMS: atom_id res chain seq x y z
N MET A 1 11.29 -26.84 36.21
CA MET A 1 9.81 -26.81 36.09
C MET A 1 9.43 -25.37 35.80
N SER A 2 8.84 -25.08 34.64
CA SER A 2 8.44 -23.70 34.31
C SER A 2 7.31 -23.28 35.23
N CYS A 3 7.42 -22.09 35.82
CA CYS A 3 6.38 -21.54 36.68
C CYS A 3 5.19 -21.13 35.80
N PRO A 4 3.93 -21.36 36.19
CA PRO A 4 2.77 -20.97 35.40
C PRO A 4 2.73 -19.47 35.07
N ALA A 5 3.33 -18.62 35.92
CA ALA A 5 3.47 -17.18 35.68
C ALA A 5 4.37 -16.85 34.48
N ASP A 6 5.37 -17.68 34.16
CA ASP A 6 6.27 -17.48 33.03
C ASP A 6 5.61 -17.82 31.69
N LEU A 7 4.49 -18.56 31.71
CA LEU A 7 3.74 -19.00 30.52
C LEU A 7 2.61 -18.04 30.11
N GLU A 8 2.18 -17.17 31.02
CA GLU A 8 1.14 -16.17 30.75
C GLU A 8 1.41 -15.21 29.58
N PRO A 9 2.62 -14.66 29.38
CA PRO A 9 2.85 -13.76 28.25
C PRO A 9 2.72 -14.47 26.91
N TYR A 10 3.14 -15.74 26.84
CA TYR A 10 3.05 -16.55 25.62
C TYR A 10 1.60 -16.91 25.28
N SER A 11 0.78 -17.25 26.28
CA SER A 11 -0.64 -17.53 26.04
C SER A 11 -1.39 -16.27 25.57
N LYS A 12 -1.08 -15.11 26.15
CA LYS A 12 -1.61 -13.81 25.71
C LYS A 12 -1.20 -13.48 24.27
N ALA A 13 0.07 -13.70 23.92
CA ALA A 13 0.56 -13.49 22.55
C ALA A 13 -0.16 -14.40 21.55
N TYR A 14 -0.32 -15.68 21.88
CA TYR A 14 -1.05 -16.64 21.04
C TYR A 14 -2.53 -16.25 20.84
N MET A 15 -3.21 -15.82 21.90
CA MET A 15 -4.58 -15.31 21.78
C MET A 15 -4.67 -14.04 20.93
N LEU A 16 -3.64 -13.19 20.97
CA LEU A 16 -3.60 -11.97 20.17
C LEU A 16 -3.40 -12.30 18.69
N GLU A 17 -2.51 -13.25 18.38
CA GLU A 17 -2.31 -13.77 17.03
C GLU A 17 -3.59 -14.40 16.46
N GLN A 18 -4.32 -15.20 17.25
CA GLN A 18 -5.61 -15.75 16.82
C GLN A 18 -6.62 -14.65 16.48
N LYS A 19 -6.70 -13.59 17.29
CA LYS A 19 -7.59 -12.45 17.03
C LYS A 19 -7.20 -11.70 15.76
N GLU A 20 -5.91 -11.50 15.54
CA GLU A 20 -5.41 -10.85 14.34
C GLU A 20 -5.74 -11.68 13.09
N ALA A 21 -5.48 -12.99 13.13
CA ALA A 21 -5.82 -13.91 12.05
C ALA A 21 -7.33 -13.91 11.74
N ASP A 22 -8.18 -13.98 12.76
CA ASP A 22 -9.64 -13.90 12.60
C ASP A 22 -10.07 -12.57 11.96
N SER A 23 -9.54 -11.45 12.44
CA SER A 23 -9.83 -10.12 11.88
C SER A 23 -9.38 -9.99 10.42
N ASN A 24 -8.23 -10.57 10.07
CA ASN A 24 -7.68 -10.53 8.73
C ASN A 24 -8.49 -11.42 7.79
N MET A 25 -8.86 -12.64 8.23
CA MET A 25 -9.78 -13.50 7.49
C MET A 25 -11.13 -12.83 7.29
N TRP A 26 -11.70 -12.17 8.31
CA TRP A 26 -12.96 -11.44 8.21
C TRP A 26 -12.85 -10.29 7.19
N ALA A 27 -11.77 -9.53 7.22
CA ALA A 27 -11.53 -8.46 6.24
C ALA A 27 -11.39 -9.01 4.81
N TRP A 28 -10.64 -10.11 4.64
CA TRP A 28 -10.42 -10.75 3.35
C TRP A 28 -11.69 -11.38 2.79
N TRP A 29 -12.33 -12.27 3.55
CA TRP A 29 -13.59 -12.92 3.18
C TRP A 29 -14.73 -11.92 3.05
N GLY A 30 -14.81 -10.92 3.94
CA GLY A 30 -15.82 -9.88 3.88
C GLY A 30 -15.72 -9.11 2.57
N THR A 31 -14.52 -8.63 2.22
CA THR A 31 -14.32 -7.83 1.00
C THR A 31 -14.47 -8.68 -0.27
N TYR A 32 -13.83 -9.85 -0.30
CA TYR A 32 -13.90 -10.75 -1.45
C TYR A 32 -15.32 -11.33 -1.63
N GLY A 33 -15.93 -11.83 -0.56
CA GLY A 33 -17.26 -12.43 -0.57
C GLY A 33 -18.35 -11.42 -0.96
N LEU A 34 -18.28 -10.19 -0.46
CA LEU A 34 -19.18 -9.12 -0.91
C LEU A 34 -18.97 -8.80 -2.40
N SER A 35 -17.73 -8.70 -2.87
CA SER A 35 -17.46 -8.45 -4.29
C SER A 35 -17.97 -9.57 -5.21
N ALA A 36 -17.84 -10.82 -4.76
CA ALA A 36 -18.26 -12.00 -5.50
C ALA A 36 -19.78 -12.09 -5.60
N THR A 37 -20.48 -11.84 -4.49
CA THR A 37 -21.95 -11.82 -4.45
C THR A 37 -22.51 -10.66 -5.27
N LEU A 38 -21.95 -9.45 -5.17
CA LEU A 38 -22.31 -8.31 -6.03
C LEU A 38 -22.13 -8.62 -7.51
N THR A 39 -20.99 -9.21 -7.88
CA THR A 39 -20.71 -9.58 -9.28
C THR A 39 -21.68 -10.65 -9.77
N ALA A 40 -22.01 -11.64 -8.95
CA ALA A 40 -22.99 -12.67 -9.29
C ALA A 40 -24.39 -12.09 -9.47
N ILE A 41 -24.82 -11.18 -8.59
CA ILE A 41 -26.11 -10.48 -8.69
C ILE A 41 -26.16 -9.62 -9.96
N ASP A 42 -25.13 -8.80 -10.21
CA ASP A 42 -25.06 -7.96 -11.41
C ASP A 42 -25.14 -8.81 -12.68
N ARG A 43 -24.44 -9.93 -12.70
CA ARG A 43 -24.42 -10.85 -13.84
C ARG A 43 -25.74 -11.62 -14.01
N ALA A 44 -26.43 -11.93 -12.92
CA ALA A 44 -27.76 -12.53 -12.95
C ALA A 44 -28.83 -11.55 -13.46
N LEU A 45 -28.75 -10.27 -13.08
CA LEU A 45 -29.75 -9.25 -13.42
C LEU A 45 -29.50 -8.59 -14.78
N ASN A 46 -28.24 -8.26 -15.09
CA ASN A 46 -27.86 -7.52 -16.30
C ASN A 46 -27.30 -8.41 -17.42
N GLY A 47 -27.10 -9.71 -17.17
CA GLY A 47 -26.63 -10.68 -18.16
C GLY A 47 -25.34 -10.23 -18.86
N ASN A 48 -25.35 -10.17 -20.20
CA ASN A 48 -24.20 -9.73 -21.00
C ASN A 48 -23.84 -8.25 -20.87
N LYS A 49 -24.67 -7.43 -20.22
CA LYS A 49 -24.39 -6.00 -19.98
C LYS A 49 -23.78 -5.73 -18.60
N ALA A 50 -23.58 -6.78 -17.79
CA ALA A 50 -22.95 -6.66 -16.47
C ALA A 50 -21.57 -6.01 -16.56
N ARG A 51 -21.29 -5.10 -15.64
CA ARG A 51 -20.04 -4.32 -15.58
C ARG A 51 -19.24 -4.61 -14.33
N ALA A 52 -19.86 -5.23 -13.32
CA ALA A 52 -19.19 -5.63 -12.10
C ALA A 52 -18.11 -6.68 -12.40
N LYS A 53 -16.97 -6.55 -11.74
CA LYS A 53 -15.85 -7.48 -11.81
C LYS A 53 -15.48 -7.91 -10.40
N TYR A 54 -14.98 -9.13 -10.29
CA TYR A 54 -14.39 -9.61 -9.06
C TYR A 54 -13.18 -8.76 -8.67
N ILE A 55 -12.97 -8.62 -7.37
CA ILE A 55 -11.74 -8.03 -6.85
C ILE A 55 -10.62 -9.06 -7.08
N GLU A 56 -9.69 -8.74 -7.98
CA GLU A 56 -8.57 -9.62 -8.37
C GLU A 56 -7.36 -9.51 -7.43
N LYS A 57 -7.26 -8.43 -6.64
CA LYS A 57 -6.09 -8.08 -5.82
C LYS A 57 -6.50 -7.65 -4.43
N SER A 58 -5.62 -7.82 -3.45
CA SER A 58 -5.87 -7.35 -2.09
C SER A 58 -6.05 -5.82 -2.06
N LEU A 59 -6.81 -5.31 -1.09
CA LEU A 59 -7.05 -3.87 -0.94
C LEU A 59 -5.74 -3.09 -0.81
N SER A 60 -4.75 -3.70 -0.11
CA SER A 60 -3.43 -3.10 0.08
C SER A 60 -2.67 -2.97 -1.24
N GLU A 61 -2.73 -4.00 -2.10
CA GLU A 61 -2.06 -3.97 -3.40
C GLU A 61 -2.75 -2.99 -4.38
N GLN A 62 -4.08 -2.90 -4.33
CA GLN A 62 -4.82 -1.88 -5.08
C GLN A 62 -4.43 -0.47 -4.62
N TYR A 63 -4.37 -0.24 -3.31
CA TYR A 63 -3.95 1.04 -2.74
C TYR A 63 -2.51 1.38 -3.13
N SER A 64 -1.57 0.43 -3.03
CA SER A 64 -0.18 0.65 -3.45
C SER A 64 -0.06 1.02 -4.93
N LYS A 65 -0.84 0.38 -5.82
CA LYS A 65 -0.83 0.67 -7.25
C LYS A 65 -1.46 2.03 -7.60
N ASP A 66 -2.52 2.41 -6.91
CA ASP A 66 -3.17 3.71 -7.12
C ASP A 66 -2.34 4.88 -6.57
N ASN A 67 -1.48 4.61 -5.58
CA ASN A 67 -0.56 5.58 -4.98
C ASN A 67 0.85 5.53 -5.59
N GLU A 68 1.14 4.66 -6.56
CA GLU A 68 2.39 4.72 -7.30
C GLU A 68 2.43 6.02 -8.12
N PRO A 69 3.53 6.80 -8.06
CA PRO A 69 3.65 8.00 -8.87
C PRO A 69 3.57 7.60 -10.35
N LYS A 70 2.58 8.16 -11.06
CA LYS A 70 2.38 7.94 -12.50
C LYS A 70 3.58 8.35 -13.36
N TYR A 71 4.47 9.17 -12.80
CA TYR A 71 5.72 9.57 -13.40
C TYR A 71 6.87 8.82 -12.73
N LYS A 72 7.67 8.12 -13.53
CA LYS A 72 9.03 7.73 -13.11
C LYS A 72 9.93 8.89 -13.50
N GLU A 73 10.13 9.83 -12.58
CA GLU A 73 11.19 10.82 -12.77
C GLU A 73 12.51 10.07 -12.93
N SER A 74 13.19 10.31 -14.05
CA SER A 74 14.52 9.74 -14.26
C SER A 74 15.46 10.30 -13.20
N ASN A 75 16.32 9.47 -12.61
CA ASN A 75 17.33 9.94 -11.65
C ASN A 75 18.17 11.11 -12.20
N GLU A 76 18.32 11.17 -13.53
CA GLU A 76 19.00 12.26 -14.23
C GLU A 76 18.23 13.58 -14.17
N GLU A 77 16.90 13.55 -14.28
CA GLU A 77 16.06 14.76 -14.21
C GLU A 77 16.06 15.36 -12.80
N ILE A 78 16.02 14.50 -11.77
CA ILE A 78 16.14 14.90 -10.36
C ILE A 78 17.52 15.54 -10.12
N ALA A 79 18.60 14.90 -10.58
CA ALA A 79 19.96 15.43 -10.44
C ALA A 79 20.15 16.79 -11.13
N VAL A 80 19.56 16.97 -12.33
CA VAL A 80 19.60 18.25 -13.06
C VAL A 80 18.82 19.34 -12.31
N TYR A 81 17.67 19.02 -11.73
CA TYR A 81 16.88 19.97 -10.95
C TYR A 81 17.62 20.43 -9.69
N GLU A 82 18.19 19.49 -8.94
CA GLU A 82 18.99 19.77 -7.73
C GLU A 82 20.23 20.61 -8.05
N MET A 83 20.93 20.28 -9.15
CA MET A 83 22.04 21.09 -9.64
C MET A 83 21.61 22.53 -9.96
N LYS A 84 20.51 22.72 -10.67
CA LYS A 84 19.99 24.06 -10.99
C LYS A 84 19.65 24.87 -9.75
N GLN A 85 19.03 24.24 -8.73
CA GLN A 85 18.74 24.89 -7.46
C GLN A 85 20.01 25.33 -6.74
N ARG A 86 21.03 24.46 -6.69
CA ARG A 86 22.33 24.76 -6.06
C ARG A 86 23.05 25.91 -6.76
N ILE A 87 23.07 25.92 -8.09
CA ILE A 87 23.65 27.00 -8.90
C ILE A 87 22.94 28.33 -8.60
N ASN A 88 21.61 28.33 -8.54
CA ASN A 88 20.84 29.54 -8.30
C ASN A 88 21.08 30.10 -6.89
N ALA A 89 21.25 29.24 -5.88
CA ALA A 89 21.62 29.64 -4.52
C ALA A 89 23.03 30.26 -4.45
N LEU A 90 24.00 29.67 -5.16
CA LEU A 90 25.36 30.21 -5.25
C LEU A 90 25.37 31.61 -5.89
N ARG A 91 24.62 31.79 -6.98
CA ARG A 91 24.44 33.08 -7.64
C ARG A 91 23.85 34.16 -6.72
N GLN A 92 22.84 33.80 -5.92
CA GLN A 92 22.25 34.70 -4.94
C GLN A 92 23.21 35.08 -3.81
N SER A 93 24.09 34.15 -3.43
CA SER A 93 25.12 34.40 -2.41
C SER A 93 26.35 35.16 -2.92
N GLY A 94 26.47 35.39 -4.24
CA GLY A 94 27.61 36.09 -4.85
C GLY A 94 28.90 35.27 -4.90
N LEU A 95 28.83 33.95 -4.69
CA LEU A 95 29.98 33.04 -4.74
C LEU A 95 30.11 32.42 -6.15
N PRO A 96 31.35 32.13 -6.61
CA PRO A 96 31.59 31.54 -7.92
C PRO A 96 30.99 30.14 -8.03
N GLU A 97 30.38 29.85 -9.19
CA GLU A 97 29.60 28.63 -9.43
C GLU A 97 30.49 27.38 -9.65
N SER A 98 31.83 27.51 -9.69
CA SER A 98 32.80 26.40 -9.73
C SER A 98 34.18 26.83 -9.19
N PRO A 99 34.96 25.92 -8.58
CA PRO A 99 36.38 26.18 -8.31
C PRO A 99 37.17 26.11 -9.62
N ASP A 100 38.07 27.07 -9.84
CA ASP A 100 39.08 27.03 -10.92
C ASP A 100 40.04 25.83 -10.78
#